data_AF-A0A1G8GVM8-F1
#
_entry.id   AF-A0A1G8GVM8-F1
#
_cell.length_a   1.000
_cell.length_b   1.000
_cell.length_c   1.000
_cell.angle_alpha   90.00
_cell.angle_beta   90.00
_cell.angle_gamma   90.00
#
_symmetry.space_group_name_H-M   'P 1'
#
loop_
_entity.id
_entity.type
_entity.pdbx_description
1 polymer ?
#
loop_
_entity_poly.entity_id
_entity_poly.type
_entity_poly.pdbx_seq_one_letter_code
_entity_poly.pdbx_strand_id
1 'polypeptide(L)'
;MQKELPLTDVSFTHTFSTYEKKFKALADQKRLHILQEITKHGEVCVCDLSEKLQLPQSKLSYHLKILMDAALIEKETRGTWSYYTLNHQQMNHLLSEELCCLFRSD
;
A
#
# COMPACT_ATOMS: atom_id res chain seq x y z
N MET A 1 36.77 -2.65 17.08
CA MET A 1 37.29 -2.95 15.73
C MET A 1 36.12 -2.92 14.78
N GLN A 2 35.94 -1.79 14.10
CA GLN A 2 34.89 -1.61 13.10
C GLN A 2 35.07 -2.68 12.03
N LYS A 3 34.06 -3.52 11.85
CA LYS A 3 33.94 -4.35 10.65
C LYS A 3 32.94 -3.61 9.79
N GLU A 4 33.45 -2.78 8.91
CA GLU A 4 32.65 -2.11 7.90
C GLU A 4 31.87 -3.17 7.12
N LEU A 5 30.55 -2.99 7.06
CA LEU A 5 29.70 -3.82 6.22
C LEU A 5 30.00 -3.40 4.77
N PRO A 6 30.48 -4.30 3.90
CA PRO A 6 30.76 -3.94 2.51
C PRO A 6 29.44 -3.64 1.82
N LEU A 7 29.23 -2.37 1.50
CA LEU A 7 28.11 -1.86 0.72
C LEU A 7 28.25 -2.34 -0.74
N THR A 8 27.79 -3.54 -1.05
CA THR A 8 27.45 -3.95 -2.42
C THR A 8 26.42 -5.09 -2.39
N ASP A 9 25.17 -4.75 -2.10
CA ASP A 9 24.03 -5.43 -2.71
C ASP A 9 22.99 -4.41 -3.15
N VAL A 10 23.19 -3.89 -4.35
CA VAL A 10 22.27 -2.94 -4.99
C VAL A 10 20.96 -3.63 -5.39
N SER A 11 20.95 -4.97 -5.52
CA SER A 11 19.79 -5.78 -5.90
C SER A 11 18.77 -5.86 -4.76
N PHE A 12 19.21 -6.12 -3.53
CA PHE A 12 18.30 -6.11 -2.38
C PHE A 12 17.95 -4.71 -1.89
N THR A 13 18.82 -3.71 -2.05
CA THR A 13 18.54 -2.34 -1.57
C THR A 13 17.29 -1.74 -2.22
N HIS A 14 17.12 -1.92 -3.54
CA HIS A 14 15.93 -1.45 -4.27
C HIS A 14 14.68 -2.25 -3.89
N THR A 15 14.84 -3.57 -3.75
CA THR A 15 13.78 -4.50 -3.34
C THR A 15 13.27 -4.15 -1.94
N PHE A 16 14.16 -3.98 -0.97
CA PHE A 16 13.81 -3.60 0.40
C PHE A 16 13.20 -2.20 0.49
N SER A 17 13.68 -1.21 -0.28
CA SER A 17 13.04 0.10 -0.30
C SER A 17 11.59 0.04 -0.80
N THR A 18 11.31 -0.82 -1.78
CA THR A 18 9.94 -1.05 -2.28
C THR A 18 9.06 -1.69 -1.20
N TYR A 19 9.55 -2.75 -0.56
CA TYR A 19 8.85 -3.41 0.54
C TYR A 19 8.65 -2.49 1.75
N GLU A 20 9.67 -1.71 2.13
CA GLU A 20 9.60 -0.72 3.20
C GLU A 20 8.48 0.29 2.96
N LYS A 21 8.37 0.83 1.74
CA LYS A 21 7.27 1.76 1.38
C LYS A 21 5.91 1.10 1.52
N LYS A 22 5.75 -0.13 1.02
CA LYS A 22 4.49 -0.89 1.11
C LYS A 22 4.12 -1.21 2.56
N PHE A 23 5.07 -1.67 3.37
CA PHE A 23 4.84 -1.95 4.78
C PHE A 23 4.53 -0.68 5.58
N LYS A 24 5.23 0.43 5.33
CA LYS A 24 4.90 1.73 5.94
C LYS A 24 3.50 2.20 5.54
N ALA A 25 3.02 1.85 4.34
CA ALA A 25 1.65 2.14 3.92
C ALA A 25 0.62 1.27 4.66
N LEU A 26 0.94 0.00 4.92
CA LEU A 26 0.08 -0.93 5.66
C LEU A 26 0.11 -0.76 7.19
N ALA A 27 1.18 -0.20 7.75
CA ALA A 27 1.38 -0.01 9.19
C ALA A 27 0.54 1.13 9.80
N ASP A 28 -0.75 1.22 9.45
CA ASP A 28 -1.71 2.16 9.99
C ASP A 28 -3.12 1.60 9.88
N GLN A 29 -3.84 1.63 11.00
CA GLN A 29 -5.15 1.02 11.12
C GLN A 29 -6.18 1.64 10.15
N LYS A 30 -6.14 2.96 9.92
CA LYS A 30 -7.10 3.63 9.03
C LYS A 30 -6.90 3.21 7.58
N ARG A 31 -5.66 3.09 7.12
CA ARG A 31 -5.32 2.58 5.79
C ARG A 31 -5.75 1.11 5.61
N LEU A 32 -5.61 0.28 6.63
CA LEU A 32 -6.12 -1.10 6.58
C LEU A 32 -7.66 -1.14 6.44
N HIS A 33 -8.38 -0.28 7.15
CA HIS A 33 -9.84 -0.17 6.98
C HIS A 33 -10.24 0.33 5.58
N ILE A 34 -9.51 1.29 5.01
CA ILE A 34 -9.74 1.77 3.63
C ILE A 34 -9.57 0.60 2.64
N LEU A 35 -8.47 -0.14 2.74
CA LEU A 35 -8.20 -1.30 1.87
C LEU A 35 -9.27 -2.39 2.02
N GLN A 36 -9.74 -2.64 3.24
CA GLN A 36 -10.83 -3.58 3.50
C GLN A 36 -12.12 -3.16 2.79
N GLU A 37 -12.52 -1.89 2.89
CA GLU A 37 -13.73 -1.40 2.23
C GLU A 37 -13.62 -1.44 0.71
N ILE A 38 -12.47 -1.07 0.15
CA ILE A 38 -12.23 -1.21 -1.29
C ILE A 38 -12.34 -2.68 -1.71
N THR A 39 -11.75 -3.60 -0.94
CA THR A 39 -11.80 -5.04 -1.23
C THR A 39 -13.21 -5.60 -1.20
N LYS A 40 -14.05 -5.20 -0.23
CA LYS A 40 -15.43 -5.68 -0.11
C LYS A 40 -16.33 -5.25 -1.27
N HIS A 41 -16.08 -4.06 -1.83
CA HIS A 41 -16.94 -3.44 -2.82
C HIS A 41 -16.37 -3.48 -4.25
N GLY A 42 -15.10 -3.88 -4.41
CA GLY A 42 -14.38 -3.90 -5.68
C GLY A 42 -13.88 -2.52 -6.09
N GLU A 43 -14.79 -1.54 -6.18
CA GLU A 43 -14.49 -0.12 -6.36
C GLU A 43 -15.28 0.73 -5.38
N VAL A 44 -14.69 1.83 -4.89
CA VAL A 44 -15.39 2.73 -3.96
C VAL A 44 -15.10 4.19 -4.29
N CYS A 45 -16.13 5.03 -4.26
CA CYS A 45 -16.00 6.47 -4.41
C CYS A 45 -15.38 7.11 -3.16
N VAL A 46 -14.62 8.20 -3.35
CA VAL A 46 -14.04 8.98 -2.23
C VAL A 46 -15.10 9.45 -1.22
N CYS A 47 -16.29 9.79 -1.68
CA CYS A 47 -17.36 10.31 -0.82
C CYS A 47 -17.95 9.22 0.06
N ASP A 48 -18.22 8.04 -0.51
CA ASP A 48 -18.67 6.87 0.25
C ASP A 48 -17.66 6.45 1.32
N LEU A 49 -16.35 6.48 1.00
CA LEU A 49 -15.28 6.22 1.96
C LEU A 49 -15.26 7.26 3.10
N SER A 50 -15.44 8.54 2.77
CA SER A 50 -15.44 9.63 3.76
C SER A 50 -16.58 9.47 4.75
N GLU A 51 -17.77 9.13 4.27
CA GLU A 51 -18.97 8.90 5.08
C GLU A 51 -18.82 7.64 5.96
N LYS A 52 -18.45 6.50 5.37
CA LYS A 52 -18.30 5.23 6.10
C LYS A 52 -17.25 5.28 7.19
N LEU A 53 -16.11 5.93 6.93
CA LEU A 53 -14.99 5.97 7.87
C LEU A 53 -15.08 7.15 8.85
N GLN A 54 -16.07 8.02 8.69
CA GLN A 54 -16.25 9.25 9.47
C GLN A 54 -14.96 10.08 9.53
N LEU A 55 -14.25 10.15 8.41
CA LEU A 55 -13.01 10.89 8.27
C LEU A 55 -13.24 12.18 7.49
N PRO A 56 -12.62 13.30 7.89
CA PRO A 56 -12.55 14.48 7.05
C PRO A 56 -11.88 14.16 5.70
N GLN A 57 -12.40 14.72 4.62
CA GLN A 57 -11.90 14.49 3.25
C GLN A 57 -10.40 14.79 3.11
N SER A 58 -9.87 15.78 3.83
CA SER A 58 -8.43 16.10 3.84
C SER A 58 -7.57 14.96 4.41
N LYS A 59 -8.02 14.34 5.51
CA LYS A 59 -7.34 13.17 6.11
C LYS A 59 -7.47 11.95 5.23
N LEU A 60 -8.66 11.70 4.67
CA LEU A 60 -8.87 10.58 3.75
C LEU A 60 -7.98 10.69 2.51
N SER A 61 -7.89 11.88 1.91
CA SER A 61 -7.03 12.13 0.74
C SER A 61 -5.55 11.88 1.04
N TYR A 62 -5.10 12.21 2.25
CA TYR A 62 -3.74 11.89 2.70
C TYR A 62 -3.48 10.38 2.75
N HIS A 63 -4.39 9.61 3.36
CA HIS A 63 -4.26 8.16 3.43
C HIS A 63 -4.29 7.52 2.03
N LEU A 64 -5.22 7.94 1.16
CA LEU A 64 -5.34 7.47 -0.22
C LEU A 64 -4.06 7.77 -1.01
N LYS A 65 -3.49 8.97 -0.85
CA LYS A 65 -2.22 9.31 -1.50
C LYS A 65 -1.10 8.35 -1.11
N ILE A 66 -0.95 8.03 0.18
CA ILE A 66 0.11 7.10 0.61
C ILE A 66 -0.11 5.69 0.04
N LEU A 67 -1.36 5.23 -0.01
CA LEU A 67 -1.70 3.94 -0.61
C LEU A 67 -1.42 3.91 -2.12
N MET A 68 -1.69 5.01 -2.84
CA MET A 68 -1.35 5.17 -4.25
C MET A 68 0.17 5.23 -4.48
N ASP A 69 0.90 6.00 -3.67
CA ASP A 69 2.36 6.14 -3.75
C ASP A 69 3.07 4.79 -3.47
N ALA A 70 2.44 3.91 -2.69
CA ALA A 70 2.88 2.53 -2.44
C ALA A 70 2.38 1.52 -3.49
N ALA A 71 1.65 1.99 -4.52
CA ALA A 71 1.03 1.17 -5.57
C ALA A 71 0.12 0.05 -5.04
N LEU A 72 -0.58 0.27 -3.92
CA LEU A 72 -1.52 -0.70 -3.34
C LEU A 72 -2.96 -0.49 -3.84
N ILE A 73 -3.28 0.72 -4.28
CA ILE A 73 -4.58 1.08 -4.87
C ILE A 73 -4.37 1.86 -6.15
N GLU A 74 -5.39 1.83 -7.01
CA GLU A 74 -5.47 2.62 -8.22
C GLU A 74 -6.63 3.61 -8.13
N LYS A 75 -6.54 4.67 -8.93
CA LYS A 75 -7.54 5.73 -8.98
C LYS A 75 -8.04 5.88 -10.41
N GLU A 76 -9.36 5.84 -10.57
CA GLU A 76 -10.03 6.22 -11.80
C GLU A 76 -10.90 7.46 -11.55
N THR A 77 -10.86 8.43 -12.46
CA THR A 77 -11.72 9.63 -12.37
C THR A 77 -12.83 9.52 -13.40
N ARG A 78 -14.08 9.49 -12.93
CA ARG A 78 -15.28 9.42 -13.76
C ARG A 78 -16.11 10.69 -13.53
N GLY A 79 -15.99 11.65 -14.46
CA GLY A 79 -16.56 12.99 -14.30
C GLY A 79 -15.92 13.73 -13.13
N THR A 80 -16.73 14.15 -12.16
CA THR A 80 -16.27 14.85 -10.95
C THR A 80 -15.83 13.92 -9.82
N TRP A 81 -16.08 12.61 -9.95
CA TRP A 81 -15.89 11.64 -8.86
C TRP A 81 -14.63 10.81 -9.08
N SER A 82 -13.95 10.51 -7.98
CA SER A 82 -12.78 9.64 -7.96
C SER A 82 -13.14 8.31 -7.31
N TYR A 83 -12.90 7.23 -8.05
CA TYR A 83 -13.10 5.85 -7.63
C TYR A 83 -11.75 5.19 -7.37
N TYR A 84 -11.69 4.36 -6.34
CA TYR A 84 -10.49 3.64 -5.95
C TYR A 84 -10.73 2.13 -6.00
N THR A 85 -9.75 1.42 -6.55
CA THR A 85 -9.74 -0.04 -6.67
C THR A 85 -8.45 -0.59 -6.06
N LEU A 86 -8.46 -1.86 -5.67
CA LEU A 86 -7.28 -2.52 -5.15
C LEU A 86 -6.34 -2.89 -6.31
N ASN A 87 -5.04 -2.64 -6.16
CA ASN A 87 -4.06 -3.21 -7.08
C ASN A 87 -3.78 -4.67 -6.67
N HIS A 88 -4.56 -5.59 -7.23
CA HIS A 88 -4.48 -7.01 -6.89
C HIS A 88 -3.11 -7.62 -7.18
N GLN A 89 -2.45 -7.21 -8.27
CA GLN A 89 -1.13 -7.71 -8.62
C GLN A 89 -0.10 -7.37 -7.53
N GLN A 90 -0.09 -6.11 -7.07
CA GLN A 90 0.85 -5.63 -6.08
C GLN A 90 0.58 -6.20 -4.69
N MET A 91 -0.70 -6.39 -4.34
CA MET A 91 -1.11 -7.04 -3.09
C MET A 91 -0.72 -8.52 -3.08
N ASN A 92 -0.93 -9.24 -4.17
CA ASN A 92 -0.55 -10.65 -4.28
C ASN A 92 0.96 -10.82 -4.18
N HIS A 93 1.75 -9.97 -4.84
CA HIS A 93 3.20 -10.02 -4.71
C HIS A 93 3.67 -9.73 -3.26
N LEU A 94 3.04 -8.77 -2.57
CA LEU A 94 3.36 -8.44 -1.19
C LEU A 94 3.03 -9.57 -0.20
N LEU A 95 1.98 -10.35 -0.48
CA LEU A 95 1.52 -11.46 0.36
C LEU A 95 1.93 -12.83 -0.19
N SER A 96 2.88 -12.86 -1.14
CA SER A 96 3.34 -14.08 -1.80
C SER A 96 4.40 -14.83 -1.00
N GLU A 97 4.61 -16.09 -1.34
CA GLU A 97 5.69 -16.92 -0.79
C GLU A 97 7.09 -16.38 -1.14
N GLU A 98 7.23 -15.57 -2.21
CA GLU A 98 8.51 -14.93 -2.55
C GLU A 98 9.03 -14.04 -1.41
N LEU A 99 8.12 -13.37 -0.69
CA LEU A 99 8.45 -12.62 0.51
C LEU A 99 8.90 -13.53 1.65
N CYS A 100 8.32 -14.73 1.77
CA CYS A 100 8.76 -15.70 2.78
C CYS A 100 10.20 -16.16 2.52
N CYS A 101 10.58 -16.40 1.27
CA CYS A 101 11.94 -16.77 0.89
C CYS A 101 12.98 -15.66 1.19
N LEU A 102 12.57 -14.39 1.25
CA LEU A 102 13.44 -13.28 1.66
C LEU A 102 13.79 -13.29 3.15
N PHE A 103 12.93 -13.85 4.01
CA PHE A 103 13.08 -13.79 5.47
C PHE A 103 13.21 -15.15 6.14
N ARG A 104 13.00 -16.24 5.41
CA ARG A 104 13.20 -17.61 5.88
C ARG A 104 14.22 -18.28 4.97
N SER A 105 15.41 -18.51 5.50
CA SER A 105 16.35 -19.48 4.95
C SER A 105 15.92 -20.86 5.46
N ASP A 106 15.70 -21.80 4.55
CA ASP A 106 15.65 -23.22 4.90
C ASP A 106 17.03 -23.69 5.41
#